data_AF-A0A3A4SGU2-F1
#
_entry.id   AF-A0A3A4SGU2-F1
#
_cell.length_a   1.000
_cell.length_b   1.000
_cell.length_c   1.000
_cell.angle_alpha   90.00
_cell.angle_beta   90.00
_cell.angle_gamma   90.00
#
_symmetry.space_group_name_H-M   'P 1'
#
loop_
_entity.id
_entity.type
_entity.pdbx_description
1 polymer ?
#
loop_
_entity_poly.entity_id
_entity_poly.type
_entity_poly.pdbx_seq_one_letter_code
_entity_poly.pdbx_strand_id
1 'polypeptide(L)'
;MAAYIPKQGDIIAITFDPQSGHEQKGRRPALVVSKDLFNRSTGLAMVCPITNTDRHFPFHVPIPKESKLTGFVMVEQVKSVDFSSRRAKRIEHGNDELLSEVLSILEACIY
;
A
#
# COMPACT_ATOMS: atom_id res chain seq x y z
N MET A 1 20.35 10.68 10.57
CA MET A 1 19.32 10.70 9.51
C MET A 1 17.99 10.39 10.17
N ALA A 2 17.00 11.27 10.08
CA ALA A 2 15.68 11.00 10.65
C ALA A 2 15.07 9.77 9.96
N ALA A 3 14.47 8.86 10.73
CA ALA A 3 13.80 7.69 10.18
C ALA A 3 12.63 8.13 9.29
N TYR A 4 12.51 7.55 8.11
CA TYR A 4 11.39 7.82 7.20
C TYR A 4 10.08 7.33 7.83
N ILE A 5 9.08 8.21 7.91
CA ILE A 5 7.73 7.89 8.34
C ILE A 5 6.82 7.94 7.11
N PRO A 6 6.19 6.82 6.70
CA PRO A 6 5.28 6.83 5.57
C PRO A 6 4.08 7.73 5.80
N LYS A 7 3.67 8.46 4.75
CA LYS A 7 2.46 9.29 4.75
C LYS A 7 1.35 8.62 3.95
N GLN A 8 0.10 8.97 4.22
CA GLN A 8 -1.02 8.53 3.39
C GLN A 8 -0.77 8.92 1.93
N GLY A 9 -0.99 8.00 0.99
CA GLY A 9 -0.72 8.21 -0.43
C GLY A 9 0.71 7.91 -0.87
N ASP A 10 1.67 7.74 0.05
CA ASP A 10 3.01 7.28 -0.35
C ASP A 10 2.94 5.85 -0.90
N ILE A 11 3.71 5.60 -1.97
CA ILE A 11 3.99 4.25 -2.45
C ILE A 11 5.37 3.84 -1.94
N ILE A 12 5.43 2.73 -1.19
CA ILE A 12 6.63 2.26 -0.51
C ILE A 12 7.01 0.85 -0.98
N ALA A 13 8.31 0.57 -1.09
CA ALA A 13 8.82 -0.79 -1.19
C ALA A 13 8.94 -1.39 0.21
N ILE A 14 8.19 -2.46 0.49
CA ILE A 14 8.18 -3.12 1.80
C ILE A 14 8.09 -4.65 1.65
N THR A 15 8.62 -5.38 2.64
CA THR A 15 8.57 -6.85 2.70
C THR A 15 7.30 -7.31 3.38
N PHE A 16 6.59 -8.27 2.79
CA PHE A 16 5.36 -8.86 3.35
C PHE A 16 5.58 -10.21 4.06
N ASP A 17 6.79 -10.78 3.98
CA ASP A 17 7.13 -12.04 4.65
C ASP A 17 7.25 -11.89 6.18
N PRO A 18 6.99 -12.95 6.98
CA PRO A 18 6.35 -14.21 6.56
C PRO A 18 4.87 -14.00 6.23
N GLN A 19 4.33 -14.90 5.40
CA GLN A 19 2.93 -14.87 4.97
C GLN A 19 2.24 -16.21 5.27
N SER A 20 0.91 -16.22 5.28
CA SER A 20 0.10 -17.44 5.33
C SER A 20 -0.91 -17.47 4.18
N GLY A 21 -1.15 -18.65 3.60
CA GLY A 21 -2.20 -18.87 2.59
C GLY A 21 -2.13 -17.91 1.40
N HIS A 22 -3.19 -17.13 1.23
CA HIS A 22 -3.39 -16.22 0.09
C HIS A 22 -2.82 -14.81 0.28
N GLU A 23 -2.15 -14.54 1.41
CA GLU A 23 -1.46 -13.27 1.63
C GLU A 23 -0.38 -13.01 0.55
N GLN A 24 0.01 -11.74 0.38
CA GLN A 24 1.12 -11.38 -0.50
C GLN A 24 2.49 -11.65 0.15
N LYS A 25 3.46 -12.05 -0.68
CA LYS A 25 4.86 -12.35 -0.28
C LYS A 25 5.86 -11.41 -0.91
N GLY A 26 7.06 -11.46 -0.34
CA GLY A 26 8.25 -10.84 -0.89
C GLY A 26 8.30 -9.34 -0.62
N ARG A 27 9.33 -8.72 -1.17
CA ARG A 27 9.45 -7.26 -1.19
C ARG A 27 8.76 -6.72 -2.44
N ARG A 28 7.75 -5.88 -2.25
CA ARG A 28 6.97 -5.29 -3.34
C ARG A 28 6.53 -3.86 -3.02
N PRO A 29 6.12 -3.08 -4.04
CA PRO A 29 5.48 -1.80 -3.83
C PRO A 29 4.12 -1.98 -3.14
N ALA A 30 3.77 -1.02 -2.29
CA ALA A 30 2.48 -0.95 -1.62
C ALA A 30 2.08 0.52 -1.39
N LEU A 31 0.80 0.83 -1.55
CA LEU A 31 0.22 2.15 -1.29
C LEU A 31 -0.14 2.27 0.19
N VAL A 32 0.27 3.34 0.85
CA VAL A 32 -0.07 3.63 2.25
C VAL A 32 -1.46 4.25 2.33
N VAL A 33 -2.38 3.59 3.03
CA VAL A 33 -3.78 4.01 3.18
C VAL A 33 -4.09 4.57 4.57
N SER A 34 -3.27 4.31 5.57
CA SER A 34 -3.44 4.88 6.92
C SER A 34 -3.03 6.34 7.02
N LYS A 35 -3.70 7.08 7.92
CA LYS A 35 -3.44 8.50 8.19
C LYS A 35 -2.08 8.72 8.87
N ASP A 36 -1.45 9.86 8.56
CA ASP A 36 -0.12 10.24 9.06
C ASP A 36 0.01 10.23 10.59
N LEU A 37 -1.05 10.59 11.31
CA LEU A 37 -1.06 10.56 12.77
C LEU A 37 -0.91 9.13 13.30
N PHE A 38 -1.67 8.18 12.73
CA PHE A 38 -1.55 6.76 13.07
C PHE A 38 -0.13 6.26 12.80
N ASN A 39 0.42 6.59 11.63
CA ASN A 39 1.74 6.10 11.20
C ASN A 39 2.84 6.55 12.16
N ARG A 40 2.87 7.85 12.48
CA ARG A 40 3.85 8.45 13.39
C ARG A 40 3.71 7.96 14.82
N SER A 41 2.48 7.75 15.30
CA SER A 41 2.24 7.39 16.70
C SER A 41 2.47 5.91 16.99
N THR A 42 2.34 5.03 15.99
CA THR A 42 2.39 3.58 16.21
C THR A 42 3.64 2.91 15.68
N GLY A 43 4.33 3.50 14.69
CA GLY A 43 5.36 2.80 13.92
C GLY A 43 4.80 1.79 12.92
N LEU A 44 3.47 1.72 12.77
CA LEU A 44 2.75 0.87 11.84
C LEU A 44 2.18 1.68 10.68
N ALA A 45 2.02 1.07 9.52
CA ALA A 45 1.26 1.61 8.41
C ALA A 45 0.26 0.57 7.92
N MET A 46 -0.94 1.00 7.54
CA MET A 46 -1.86 0.18 6.75
C MET A 46 -1.53 0.38 5.28
N VAL A 47 -1.27 -0.70 4.56
CA VAL A 47 -0.83 -0.65 3.17
C VAL A 47 -1.58 -1.64 2.29
N CYS A 48 -1.82 -1.27 1.03
CA CYS A 48 -2.36 -2.16 0.00
C CYS A 48 -1.25 -2.52 -1.00
N PRO A 49 -0.89 -3.80 -1.18
CA PRO A 49 0.19 -4.22 -2.07
C PRO A 49 -0.17 -3.99 -3.55
N ILE A 50 0.87 -3.83 -4.38
CA ILE A 50 0.73 -3.67 -5.82
C ILE A 50 1.15 -4.97 -6.54
N THR A 51 0.44 -5.31 -7.61
CA THR A 51 0.74 -6.46 -8.49
C THR A 51 0.68 -6.07 -9.96
N ASN A 52 1.53 -6.65 -10.79
CA ASN A 52 1.42 -6.54 -12.25
C ASN A 52 0.52 -7.62 -12.86
N THR A 53 0.05 -8.57 -12.05
CA THR A 53 -0.87 -9.61 -12.53
C THR A 53 -2.29 -9.08 -12.52
N ASP A 54 -2.83 -8.85 -13.71
CA ASP A 54 -4.25 -8.57 -13.89
C ASP A 54 -5.07 -9.86 -13.66
N ARG A 55 -5.93 -9.83 -12.64
CA ARG A 55 -6.86 -10.92 -12.34
C ARG A 55 -8.31 -10.53 -12.59
N HIS A 56 -8.56 -9.35 -13.16
CA HIS A 56 -9.89 -8.76 -13.32
C HIS A 56 -10.68 -8.78 -12.01
N PHE A 57 -10.00 -8.55 -10.89
CA PHE A 57 -10.62 -8.60 -9.57
C PHE A 57 -11.31 -7.25 -9.32
N PRO A 58 -12.54 -7.22 -8.79
CA PRO A 58 -13.31 -5.98 -8.65
C PRO A 58 -12.69 -4.98 -7.67
N PHE A 59 -11.75 -5.43 -6.82
CA PHE A 59 -11.03 -4.61 -5.85
C PHE A 59 -9.64 -4.17 -6.34
N HIS A 60 -9.30 -4.43 -7.60
CA HIS A 60 -8.02 -4.03 -8.19
C HIS A 60 -8.14 -2.65 -8.82
N VAL A 61 -7.42 -1.68 -8.24
CA VAL A 61 -7.40 -0.31 -8.76
C VAL A 61 -6.18 -0.12 -9.66
N PRO A 62 -6.35 0.28 -10.93
CA PRO A 62 -5.22 0.43 -11.85
C PRO A 62 -4.30 1.57 -11.42
N ILE A 63 -2.99 1.35 -11.54
CA ILE A 63 -1.99 2.40 -11.36
C ILE A 63 -2.08 3.38 -12.55
N PRO A 64 -2.15 4.71 -12.31
CA PRO A 64 -2.19 5.71 -13.37
C PRO A 64 -0.97 5.63 -14.30
N LYS A 65 -1.14 5.97 -15.57
CA LYS A 65 -0.07 5.85 -16.59
C LYS A 65 1.11 6.80 -16.34
N GLU A 66 0.88 7.85 -15.56
CA GLU A 66 1.86 8.87 -15.19
C GLU A 66 2.78 8.40 -14.04
N SER A 67 2.41 7.32 -13.35
CA SER A 67 3.23 6.69 -12.30
C SER A 67 4.46 6.00 -12.89
N LYS A 68 5.53 5.91 -12.10
CA LYS A 68 6.70 5.08 -12.45
C LYS A 68 6.43 3.59 -12.31
N LEU A 69 5.30 3.23 -11.73
CA LEU A 69 4.87 1.87 -11.49
C LEU A 69 3.76 1.49 -12.47
N THR A 70 3.56 0.19 -12.60
CA THR A 70 2.49 -0.40 -13.40
C THR A 70 1.72 -1.39 -12.55
N GLY A 71 0.57 -1.82 -13.06
CA GLY A 71 -0.24 -2.85 -12.45
C GLY A 71 -1.39 -2.28 -11.63
N PHE A 72 -1.70 -2.94 -10.52
CA PHE A 72 -2.93 -2.71 -9.75
C PHE A 72 -2.64 -2.71 -8.26
N VAL A 73 -3.29 -1.78 -7.53
CA VAL A 73 -3.39 -1.81 -6.08
C VAL A 73 -4.43 -2.87 -5.70
N MET A 74 -4.03 -3.83 -4.87
CA MET A 74 -4.88 -4.92 -4.39
C MET A 74 -5.53 -4.51 -3.06
N VAL A 75 -6.73 -3.92 -3.10
CA VAL A 75 -7.39 -3.41 -1.89
C VAL A 75 -7.76 -4.54 -0.92
N GLU A 76 -8.11 -5.71 -1.44
CA GLU A 76 -8.45 -6.91 -0.66
C GLU A 76 -7.26 -7.50 0.13
N GLN A 77 -6.05 -7.05 -0.16
CA GLN A 77 -4.80 -7.50 0.49
C GLN A 77 -4.25 -6.46 1.48
N VAL A 78 -5.10 -5.55 1.99
CA VAL A 78 -4.70 -4.56 2.99
C VAL A 78 -4.04 -5.23 4.20
N LYS A 79 -2.88 -4.71 4.63
CA LYS A 79 -2.12 -5.27 5.75
C LYS A 79 -1.54 -4.17 6.64
N SER A 80 -1.56 -4.41 7.95
CA SER A 80 -0.79 -3.60 8.90
C SER A 80 0.66 -4.06 8.92
N VAL A 81 1.59 -3.14 8.72
CA VAL A 81 3.02 -3.41 8.60
C VAL A 81 3.83 -2.49 9.49
N ASP A 82 4.77 -3.06 10.24
CA ASP A 82 5.82 -2.28 10.90
C ASP A 82 6.82 -1.79 9.84
N PHE A 83 6.73 -0.50 9.50
CA PHE A 83 7.50 0.07 8.38
C PHE A 83 8.98 0.25 8.72
N SER A 84 9.33 0.36 10.01
CA SER A 84 10.70 0.54 10.46
C SER A 84 11.48 -0.77 10.39
N SER A 85 10.99 -1.82 11.05
CA SER A 85 11.59 -3.16 11.05
C SER A 85 11.65 -3.77 9.66
N ARG A 86 10.64 -3.52 8.81
CA ARG A 86 10.58 -4.00 7.42
C ARG A 86 11.36 -3.11 6.44
N ARG A 87 12.05 -2.08 6.94
CA ARG A 87 12.89 -1.15 6.16
C ARG A 87 12.15 -0.61 4.94
N ALA A 88 10.99 -0.01 5.17
CA ALA A 88 10.21 0.65 4.14
C ALA A 88 11.06 1.70 3.44
N LYS A 89 10.95 1.75 2.10
CA LYS A 89 11.60 2.77 1.28
C LYS A 89 10.57 3.44 0.42
N ARG A 90 10.47 4.78 0.49
CA ARG A 90 9.59 5.55 -0.41
C ARG A 90 10.04 5.38 -1.85
N ILE A 91 9.10 5.08 -2.74
CA ILE A 91 9.29 5.05 -4.19
C ILE A 91 8.83 6.39 -4.76
N GLU A 92 7.56 6.71 -4.54
CA GLU A 92 6.91 7.94 -5.00
C GLU A 92 5.67 8.24 -4.14
N HIS A 93 4.92 9.28 -4.52
CA HIS A 93 3.60 9.57 -3.97
C HIS A 93 2.57 9.30 -5.06
N GLY A 94 1.52 8.56 -4.73
CA GLY A 94 0.38 8.38 -5.63
C GLY A 94 -0.34 9.70 -5.87
N ASN A 95 -1.10 9.79 -6.97
CA ASN A 95 -1.98 10.94 -7.18
C ASN A 95 -3.23 10.83 -6.29
N ASP A 96 -3.90 11.96 -6.09
CA ASP A 96 -5.08 12.04 -5.20
C ASP A 96 -6.25 11.20 -5.70
N GLU A 97 -6.39 11.05 -7.02
CA GLU A 97 -7.44 10.23 -7.65
C GLU A 97 -7.28 8.74 -7.29
N LEU A 98 -6.08 8.17 -7.45
CA LEU A 98 -5.78 6.79 -7.05
C LEU A 98 -6.05 6.58 -5.57
N LEU A 99 -5.60 7.51 -4.72
CA LEU A 99 -5.80 7.39 -3.28
C LEU A 99 -7.29 7.43 -2.92
N SER A 100 -8.06 8.33 -3.52
CA SER A 100 -9.50 8.46 -3.30
C SER A 100 -10.26 7.19 -3.69
N GLU A 101 -9.94 6.63 -4.86
CA GLU A 101 -10.56 5.39 -5.34
C GLU A 101 -10.25 4.20 -4.43
N VAL A 102 -8.98 4.03 -4.04
CA VAL A 102 -8.56 2.97 -3.11
C VAL A 102 -9.25 3.11 -1.75
N LEU A 103 -9.35 4.32 -1.21
CA LEU A 103 -10.02 4.56 0.07
C LEU A 103 -11.53 4.28 0.00
N SER A 104 -12.18 4.64 -1.10
CA SER A 104 -13.62 4.39 -1.31
C SER A 104 -13.94 2.90 -1.36
N ILE A 105 -13.11 2.11 -2.06
CA ILE A 105 -13.26 0.66 -2.12
C ILE A 105 -12.96 0.03 -0.75
N LEU A 106 -11.90 0.50 -0.08
CA LEU A 106 -11.54 0.01 1.25
C LEU A 106 -12.66 0.27 2.28
N GLU A 107 -13.29 1.45 2.20
CA GLU A 107 -14.46 1.79 3.02
C GLU A 107 -15.60 0.80 2.78
N ALA A 108 -15.96 0.53 1.53
CA ALA A 108 -16.99 -0.44 1.17
C ALA A 108 -16.69 -1.90 1.58
N CYS A 109 -15.43 -2.23 1.87
CA CYS A 109 -15.05 -3.56 2.36
C CYS A 109 -15.12 -3.71 3.89
N ILE A 110 -15.02 -2.60 4.63
CA ILE A 110 -14.81 -2.62 6.09
C ILE A 110 -15.98 -1.99 6.85
N TYR A 111 -16.74 -1.10 6.22
CA TYR A 111 -17.91 -0.41 6.78
C TYR A 111 -19.16 -0.73 5.97
#